data_AF-A0A8J4DZ80-F1
#
_entry.id   AF-A0A8J4DZ80-F1
#
_cell.length_a   1.000
_cell.length_b   1.000
_cell.length_c   1.000
_cell.angle_alpha   90.00
_cell.angle_beta   90.00
_cell.angle_gamma   90.00
#
_symmetry.space_group_name_H-M   'P 1'
#
loop_
_entity.id
_entity.type
_entity.pdbx_description
1 polymer ?
#
loop_
_entity_poly.entity_id
_entity_poly.type
_entity_poly.pdbx_seq_one_letter_code
_entity_poly.pdbx_strand_id
1 'polypeptide(L)'
;MTITDVPRRRRTRPTAAPPETTGATPVTGTLALHRGKASLRTTSYLPEPGDVRVPPALVERLDLRPGDHVAGTATDHTLTEVRSINGREPGGRKRPEFESLSATHPDERIRLETDAHLMSTRVIDLVMPLGKGQRALIVSPPKAGKTTVLREIADAVSRNHPECHLIVLLVDERPEEVTEMRRVVKGEVVASTFDRSPADHIAVADLTIERAKRMVELGRDVVVIVDSITRLGRAHNNAAPGGGRTLTGGIDSAALQAPKRLLGAARNTESAGSLTVIASALVDTGSVGDGVLFEEYKGTGNAELRLDRRIAERRVFPAIDITASGTRRDDLLMDPQELAATHALRRALAQLPPAQALDQLLDRLRRTGSNAEFLYRLIAA
;
A
#
# COMPACT_ATOMS: atom_id res chain seq x y z
N MET A 1 -28.13 -67.00 37.63
CA MET A 1 -28.26 -66.62 36.22
C MET A 1 -29.62 -65.97 36.07
N THR A 2 -29.68 -64.65 36.13
CA THR A 2 -30.95 -63.90 36.03
C THR A 2 -30.62 -62.63 35.27
N ILE A 3 -30.95 -62.64 33.99
CA ILE A 3 -30.67 -61.59 33.01
C ILE A 3 -31.78 -60.54 33.12
N THR A 4 -31.39 -59.32 33.41
CA THR A 4 -32.22 -58.12 33.53
C THR A 4 -32.72 -57.67 32.15
N ASP A 5 -34.02 -57.40 32.06
CA ASP A 5 -34.74 -56.88 30.90
C ASP A 5 -34.26 -55.47 30.52
N VAL A 6 -33.91 -55.27 29.23
CA VAL A 6 -33.52 -53.95 28.69
C VAL A 6 -34.69 -53.37 27.87
N PRO A 7 -35.19 -52.17 28.18
CA PRO A 7 -36.33 -51.60 27.45
C PRO A 7 -35.92 -51.09 26.06
N ARG A 8 -36.71 -51.47 25.04
CA ARG A 8 -36.58 -51.04 23.64
C ARG A 8 -36.71 -49.51 23.50
N ARG A 9 -35.63 -48.84 23.09
CA ARG A 9 -35.64 -47.43 22.68
C ARG A 9 -36.54 -47.22 21.46
N ARG A 10 -37.48 -46.28 21.58
CA ARG A 10 -38.29 -45.72 20.48
C ARG A 10 -37.37 -45.14 19.40
N ARG A 11 -37.58 -45.53 18.14
CA ARG A 11 -37.00 -44.89 16.96
C ARG A 11 -37.47 -43.44 16.87
N THR A 12 -36.56 -42.49 17.03
CA THR A 12 -36.77 -41.08 16.72
C THR A 12 -36.89 -40.92 15.20
N ARG A 13 -37.93 -40.20 14.75
CA ARG A 13 -38.07 -39.76 13.35
C ARG A 13 -36.82 -38.99 12.90
N PRO A 14 -36.39 -39.09 11.63
CA PRO A 14 -35.36 -38.20 11.12
C PRO A 14 -35.85 -36.77 11.22
N THR A 15 -35.10 -35.93 11.93
CA THR A 15 -35.25 -34.48 11.92
C THR A 15 -35.14 -34.02 10.47
N ALA A 16 -36.13 -33.29 9.97
CA ALA A 16 -36.09 -32.70 8.64
C ALA A 16 -34.78 -31.89 8.48
N ALA A 17 -34.09 -32.08 7.36
CA ALA A 17 -32.98 -31.24 6.98
C ALA A 17 -33.45 -29.76 6.98
N PRO A 18 -32.60 -28.81 7.41
CA PRO A 18 -32.94 -27.40 7.29
C PRO A 18 -33.24 -27.09 5.81
N PRO A 19 -34.20 -26.19 5.53
CA PRO A 19 -34.56 -25.87 4.16
C PRO A 19 -33.31 -25.35 3.42
N GLU A 20 -32.99 -25.97 2.29
CA GLU A 20 -32.03 -25.43 1.34
C GLU A 20 -32.51 -24.03 0.94
N THR A 21 -31.73 -23.01 1.29
CA THR A 21 -32.01 -21.62 0.91
C THR A 21 -31.73 -21.47 -0.59
N THR A 22 -32.71 -21.87 -1.40
CA THR A 22 -32.83 -21.54 -2.83
C THR A 22 -33.24 -20.07 -2.97
N GLY A 23 -32.43 -19.17 -2.43
CA GLY A 23 -32.71 -17.74 -2.36
C GLY A 23 -31.51 -16.92 -2.81
N ALA A 24 -31.78 -15.88 -3.59
CA ALA A 24 -30.76 -14.89 -3.96
C ALA A 24 -30.15 -14.27 -2.70
N THR A 25 -28.82 -14.29 -2.59
CA THR A 25 -28.08 -13.75 -1.44
C THR A 25 -27.45 -12.41 -1.80
N PRO A 26 -27.53 -11.39 -0.92
CA PRO A 26 -26.76 -10.16 -1.11
C PRO A 26 -25.27 -10.47 -1.12
N VAL A 27 -24.55 -9.89 -2.08
CA VAL A 27 -23.09 -9.99 -2.18
C VAL A 27 -22.48 -8.62 -2.40
N THR A 28 -21.34 -8.39 -1.77
CA THR A 28 -20.48 -7.24 -2.03
C THR A 28 -19.06 -7.73 -2.17
N GLY A 29 -18.33 -7.24 -3.16
CA GLY A 29 -16.94 -7.62 -3.37
C GLY A 29 -16.22 -6.80 -4.42
N THR A 30 -14.91 -6.99 -4.52
CA THR A 30 -14.06 -6.33 -5.51
C THR A 30 -13.90 -7.22 -6.73
N LEU A 31 -14.21 -6.71 -7.91
CA LEU A 31 -14.13 -7.44 -9.17
C LEU A 31 -12.68 -7.76 -9.52
N ALA A 32 -12.37 -9.05 -9.61
CA ALA A 32 -11.12 -9.55 -10.15
C ALA A 32 -11.36 -10.21 -11.51
N LEU A 33 -10.43 -10.01 -12.44
CA LEU A 33 -10.34 -10.76 -13.69
C LEU A 33 -9.12 -11.66 -13.64
N HIS A 34 -9.32 -12.96 -13.80
CA HIS A 34 -8.22 -13.93 -13.88
C HIS A 34 -8.42 -14.83 -15.09
N ARG A 35 -7.50 -14.77 -16.07
CA ARG A 35 -7.55 -15.57 -17.31
C ARG A 35 -8.91 -15.51 -18.02
N GLY A 36 -9.48 -14.30 -18.12
CA GLY A 36 -10.78 -14.06 -18.76
C GLY A 36 -12.01 -14.46 -17.93
N LYS A 37 -11.83 -14.97 -16.71
CA LYS A 37 -12.93 -15.26 -15.78
C LYS A 37 -13.08 -14.13 -14.78
N ALA A 38 -14.30 -13.62 -14.63
CA ALA A 38 -14.64 -12.56 -13.71
C ALA A 38 -15.26 -13.12 -12.43
N SER A 39 -14.78 -12.64 -11.28
CA SER A 39 -15.29 -13.01 -9.96
C SER A 39 -15.22 -11.84 -8.99
N LEU A 40 -16.23 -11.68 -8.15
CA LEU A 40 -16.18 -10.78 -7.00
C LEU A 40 -15.43 -11.46 -5.87
N ARG A 41 -14.36 -10.82 -5.39
CA ARG A 41 -13.65 -11.22 -4.17
C ARG A 41 -14.33 -10.60 -2.96
N THR A 42 -14.85 -11.42 -2.05
CA THR A 42 -15.79 -10.96 -1.00
C THR A 42 -15.11 -10.63 0.33
N THR A 43 -14.03 -11.33 0.67
CA THR A 43 -13.39 -11.19 2.00
C THR A 43 -11.98 -10.63 1.89
N SER A 44 -11.19 -11.22 1.01
CA SER A 44 -9.82 -10.79 0.70
C SER A 44 -9.71 -10.48 -0.79
N TYR A 45 -8.53 -10.12 -1.27
CA TYR A 45 -8.27 -9.94 -2.69
C TYR A 45 -7.80 -11.24 -3.37
N LEU A 46 -7.83 -12.36 -2.63
CA LEU A 46 -7.48 -13.68 -3.11
C LEU A 46 -8.72 -14.53 -3.38
N PRO A 47 -8.58 -15.58 -4.22
CA PRO A 47 -9.65 -16.54 -4.42
C PRO A 47 -10.07 -17.24 -3.12
N GLU A 48 -11.37 -17.21 -2.83
CA GLU A 48 -11.96 -17.87 -1.67
C GLU A 48 -13.27 -18.60 -2.04
N PRO A 49 -13.69 -19.62 -1.26
CA PRO A 49 -14.95 -20.34 -1.52
C PRO A 49 -16.21 -19.45 -1.54
N GLY A 50 -16.16 -18.28 -0.89
CA GLY A 50 -17.26 -17.31 -0.87
C GLY A 50 -17.37 -16.44 -2.11
N ASP A 51 -16.41 -16.52 -3.04
CA ASP A 51 -16.39 -15.67 -4.23
C ASP A 51 -17.55 -15.95 -5.17
N VAL A 52 -18.03 -14.89 -5.82
CA VAL A 52 -19.16 -14.96 -6.73
C VAL A 52 -18.68 -14.76 -8.16
N ARG A 53 -19.05 -15.69 -9.05
CA ARG A 53 -18.79 -15.57 -10.49
C ARG A 53 -19.60 -14.41 -11.07
N VAL A 54 -18.95 -13.60 -11.91
CA VAL A 54 -19.61 -12.54 -12.67
C VAL A 54 -19.77 -12.98 -14.12
N PRO A 55 -21.01 -13.10 -14.65
CA PRO A 55 -21.24 -13.39 -16.05
C PRO A 55 -20.57 -12.36 -16.99
N PRO A 56 -19.91 -12.79 -18.08
CA PRO A 56 -19.29 -11.88 -19.05
C PRO A 56 -20.26 -10.82 -19.60
N ALA A 57 -21.52 -11.21 -19.84
CA ALA A 57 -22.56 -10.29 -20.29
C ALA A 57 -22.82 -9.14 -19.30
N LEU A 58 -22.68 -9.37 -17.98
CA LEU A 58 -22.76 -8.29 -16.98
C LEU A 58 -21.52 -7.40 -17.01
N VAL A 59 -20.34 -7.98 -17.18
CA VAL A 59 -19.07 -7.22 -17.31
C VAL A 59 -19.14 -6.27 -18.49
N GLU A 60 -19.54 -6.77 -19.66
CA GLU A 60 -19.65 -5.98 -20.89
C GLU A 60 -20.76 -4.92 -20.81
N ARG A 61 -21.96 -5.30 -20.38
CA ARG A 61 -23.12 -4.39 -20.33
C ARG A 61 -22.91 -3.23 -19.37
N LEU A 62 -22.23 -3.46 -18.26
CA LEU A 62 -22.03 -2.47 -17.20
C LEU A 62 -20.63 -1.83 -17.23
N ASP A 63 -19.81 -2.15 -18.24
CA ASP A 63 -18.43 -1.66 -18.39
C ASP A 63 -17.60 -1.85 -17.12
N LEU A 64 -17.72 -3.05 -16.53
CA LEU A 64 -17.03 -3.38 -15.28
C LEU A 64 -15.54 -3.59 -15.54
N ARG A 65 -14.70 -3.00 -14.69
CA ARG A 65 -13.24 -3.08 -14.77
C ARG A 65 -12.68 -3.69 -13.49
N PRO A 66 -11.54 -4.40 -13.54
CA PRO A 66 -10.85 -4.87 -12.34
C PRO A 66 -10.76 -3.78 -11.26
N GLY A 67 -10.92 -4.17 -10.00
CA GLY A 67 -10.93 -3.24 -8.87
C GLY A 67 -12.28 -2.58 -8.60
N ASP A 68 -13.30 -2.79 -9.45
CA ASP A 68 -14.64 -2.28 -9.16
C ASP A 68 -15.24 -2.94 -7.94
N HIS A 69 -15.72 -2.12 -7.01
CA HIS A 69 -16.44 -2.60 -5.85
C HIS A 69 -17.92 -2.73 -6.19
N VAL A 70 -18.39 -3.95 -6.31
CA VAL A 70 -19.74 -4.27 -6.78
C VAL A 70 -20.57 -4.79 -5.62
N ALA A 71 -21.75 -4.22 -5.43
CA ALA A 71 -22.77 -4.76 -4.53
C ALA A 71 -24.00 -5.19 -5.34
N GLY A 72 -24.60 -6.32 -5.01
CA GLY A 72 -25.68 -6.92 -5.78
C GLY A 72 -26.27 -8.16 -5.11
N THR A 73 -26.90 -9.02 -5.91
CA THR A 73 -27.43 -10.31 -5.46
C THR A 73 -26.84 -11.44 -6.28
N ALA A 74 -26.57 -12.57 -5.63
CA ALA A 74 -26.08 -13.78 -6.25
C ALA A 74 -27.05 -14.95 -6.06
N THR A 75 -27.13 -15.83 -7.04
CA THR A 75 -27.83 -17.12 -6.96
C THR A 75 -26.85 -18.20 -7.39
N ASP A 76 -26.72 -19.26 -6.61
CA ASP A 76 -25.78 -20.36 -6.87
C ASP A 76 -24.35 -19.86 -7.20
N HIS A 77 -23.82 -18.97 -6.35
CA HIS A 77 -22.50 -18.34 -6.51
C HIS A 77 -22.29 -17.58 -7.83
N THR A 78 -23.37 -17.16 -8.50
CA THR A 78 -23.32 -16.35 -9.72
C THR A 78 -24.08 -15.05 -9.52
N LEU A 79 -23.45 -13.92 -9.85
CA LEU A 79 -24.06 -12.60 -9.75
C LEU A 79 -25.22 -12.48 -10.74
N THR A 80 -26.42 -12.21 -10.23
CA THR A 80 -27.65 -12.11 -11.03
C THR A 80 -28.08 -10.66 -11.21
N GLU A 81 -27.91 -9.83 -10.20
CA GLU A 81 -28.26 -8.40 -10.23
C GLU A 81 -27.13 -7.55 -9.64
N VAL A 82 -26.85 -6.41 -10.26
CA VAL A 82 -25.94 -5.40 -9.73
C VAL A 82 -26.77 -4.25 -9.18
N ARG A 83 -26.59 -3.94 -7.90
CA ARG A 83 -27.26 -2.84 -7.21
C ARG A 83 -26.41 -1.58 -7.17
N SER A 84 -25.09 -1.70 -7.07
CA SER A 84 -24.19 -0.55 -7.13
C SER A 84 -22.79 -0.92 -7.62
N ILE A 85 -22.12 0.05 -8.23
CA ILE A 85 -20.73 -0.03 -8.67
C ILE A 85 -19.99 1.15 -8.05
N ASN A 86 -19.03 0.85 -7.17
CA ASN A 86 -18.27 1.81 -6.37
C ASN A 86 -19.15 2.79 -5.60
N GLY A 87 -20.27 2.29 -5.06
CA GLY A 87 -21.25 3.09 -4.30
C GLY A 87 -22.11 4.01 -5.16
N ARG A 88 -22.09 3.88 -6.48
CA ARG A 88 -22.96 4.60 -7.42
C ARG A 88 -23.95 3.65 -8.10
N GLU A 89 -25.05 4.19 -8.58
CA GLU A 89 -26.05 3.42 -9.32
C GLU A 89 -25.45 2.84 -10.62
N PRO A 90 -25.78 1.60 -10.99
CA PRO A 90 -25.34 0.99 -12.25
C PRO A 90 -25.91 1.77 -13.43
N GLY A 91 -25.09 2.06 -14.44
CA GLY A 91 -25.51 2.86 -15.60
C GLY A 91 -25.48 4.38 -15.37
N GLY A 92 -24.92 4.86 -14.25
CA GLY A 92 -24.64 6.28 -14.04
C GLY A 92 -23.64 6.87 -15.06
N ARG A 93 -23.32 8.17 -14.92
CA ARG A 93 -22.34 8.85 -15.78
C ARG A 93 -21.03 8.06 -15.89
N LYS A 94 -20.52 7.91 -17.12
CA LYS A 94 -19.20 7.33 -17.37
C LYS A 94 -18.15 8.12 -16.58
N ARG A 95 -17.38 7.40 -15.76
CA ARG A 95 -16.17 7.92 -15.10
C ARG A 95 -15.01 7.87 -16.10
N PRO A 96 -13.99 8.72 -15.95
CA PRO A 96 -12.81 8.66 -16.79
C PRO A 96 -12.06 7.33 -16.62
N GLU A 97 -11.23 7.00 -17.60
CA GLU A 97 -10.23 5.94 -17.46
C GLU A 97 -9.00 6.51 -16.76
N PHE A 98 -8.50 5.83 -15.74
CA PHE A 98 -7.34 6.28 -14.98
C PHE A 98 -6.14 6.63 -15.87
N GLU A 99 -5.90 5.81 -16.89
CA GLU A 99 -4.81 5.98 -17.86
C GLU A 99 -4.97 7.22 -18.76
N SER A 100 -6.18 7.75 -18.90
CA SER A 100 -6.49 8.96 -19.67
C SER A 100 -6.34 10.26 -18.87
N LEU A 101 -6.17 10.17 -17.55
CA LEU A 101 -6.05 11.34 -16.67
C LEU A 101 -4.67 12.00 -16.85
N SER A 102 -4.68 13.33 -17.07
CA SER A 102 -3.48 14.16 -17.06
C SER A 102 -2.77 14.05 -15.72
N ALA A 103 -1.47 13.72 -15.75
CA ALA A 103 -0.64 13.58 -14.56
C ALA A 103 0.10 14.88 -14.25
N THR A 104 0.07 15.32 -13.00
CA THR A 104 0.79 16.51 -12.51
C THR A 104 1.78 16.15 -11.40
N HIS A 105 2.63 17.11 -11.05
CA HIS A 105 3.41 17.00 -9.81
C HIS A 105 2.48 17.10 -8.60
N PRO A 106 2.80 16.42 -7.48
CA PRO A 106 2.13 16.67 -6.21
C PRO A 106 2.31 18.14 -5.79
N ASP A 107 1.20 18.75 -5.40
CA ASP A 107 1.10 20.16 -4.96
C ASP A 107 0.30 20.31 -3.65
N GLU A 108 -0.44 19.27 -3.23
CA GLU A 108 -1.04 19.17 -1.91
C GLU A 108 -0.22 18.25 -1.00
N ARG A 109 0.25 18.78 0.14
CA ARG A 109 1.13 18.06 1.07
C ARG A 109 0.36 17.07 1.96
N ILE A 110 0.92 15.88 2.11
CA ILE A 110 0.57 14.91 3.15
C ILE A 110 1.50 15.16 4.34
N ARG A 111 0.99 15.86 5.36
CA ARG A 111 1.75 16.19 6.58
C ARG A 111 1.73 15.01 7.53
N LEU A 112 2.90 14.56 7.96
CA LEU A 112 3.06 13.37 8.79
C LEU A 112 3.22 13.68 10.28
N GLU A 113 3.72 14.87 10.63
CA GLU A 113 3.87 15.31 12.00
C GLU A 113 2.55 15.17 12.77
N THR A 114 2.60 14.47 13.89
CA THR A 114 1.46 14.22 14.78
C THR A 114 1.83 14.66 16.20
N ASP A 115 2.38 13.76 16.99
CA ASP A 115 2.77 14.01 18.36
C ASP A 115 4.23 14.50 18.43
N ALA A 116 4.50 15.46 19.33
CA ALA A 116 5.82 16.08 19.47
C ALA A 116 6.96 15.08 19.76
N HIS A 117 6.64 13.90 20.31
CA HIS A 117 7.60 12.83 20.65
C HIS A 117 7.81 11.81 19.51
N LEU A 118 6.95 11.79 18.49
CA LEU A 118 7.08 10.92 17.33
C LEU A 118 8.08 11.52 16.35
N MET A 119 9.37 11.29 16.64
CA MET A 119 10.48 11.87 15.89
C MET A 119 10.51 11.43 14.42
N SER A 120 10.08 10.20 14.10
CA SER A 120 10.10 9.69 12.72
C SER A 120 9.32 10.56 11.76
N THR A 121 8.06 10.86 12.08
CA THR A 121 7.19 11.64 11.20
C THR A 121 7.66 13.08 11.09
N ARG A 122 8.12 13.67 12.20
CA ARG A 122 8.72 15.00 12.24
C ARG A 122 9.97 15.11 11.37
N VAL A 123 10.89 14.14 11.46
CA VAL A 123 12.10 14.10 10.64
C VAL A 123 11.73 13.92 9.17
N ILE A 124 10.82 13.00 8.84
CA ILE A 124 10.39 12.77 7.45
C ILE A 124 9.82 14.05 6.84
N ASP A 125 8.96 14.78 7.56
CA ASP A 125 8.39 16.04 7.08
C ASP A 125 9.43 17.11 6.75
N LEU A 126 10.59 17.09 7.41
CA LEU A 126 11.68 18.04 7.17
C LEU A 126 12.63 17.59 6.04
N VAL A 127 12.79 16.29 5.80
CA VAL A 127 13.83 15.77 4.89
C VAL A 127 13.27 15.15 3.62
N MET A 128 12.03 14.69 3.63
CA MET A 128 11.33 14.07 2.51
C MET A 128 9.82 14.38 2.62
N PRO A 129 9.39 15.63 2.38
CA PRO A 129 7.97 15.98 2.39
C PRO A 129 7.23 15.14 1.35
N LEU A 130 6.05 14.63 1.72
CA LEU A 130 5.20 13.82 0.84
C LEU A 130 4.03 14.65 0.31
N GLY A 131 3.64 14.43 -0.93
CA GLY A 131 2.43 15.01 -1.51
C GLY A 131 1.41 13.98 -1.95
N LYS A 132 0.18 14.43 -2.19
CA LYS A 132 -0.86 13.66 -2.85
C LYS A 132 -0.46 13.36 -4.29
N GLY A 133 -0.34 12.07 -4.63
CA GLY A 133 0.23 11.62 -5.90
C GLY A 133 1.71 11.24 -5.87
N GLN A 134 2.36 11.22 -4.69
CA GLN A 134 3.79 10.91 -4.58
C GLN A 134 4.10 9.44 -4.94
N ARG A 135 5.26 9.22 -5.58
CA ARG A 135 5.91 7.92 -5.77
C ARG A 135 7.11 7.82 -4.85
N ALA A 136 6.88 7.40 -3.61
CA ALA A 136 7.89 7.38 -2.57
C ALA A 136 8.49 5.98 -2.37
N LEU A 137 9.80 5.94 -2.15
CA LEU A 137 10.53 4.74 -1.78
C LEU A 137 11.13 4.86 -0.38
N ILE A 138 10.80 3.94 0.51
CA ILE A 138 11.45 3.79 1.82
C ILE A 138 12.55 2.74 1.68
N VAL A 139 13.77 3.21 1.44
CA VAL A 139 14.94 2.39 1.16
C VAL A 139 15.54 1.96 2.49
N SER A 140 15.44 0.68 2.81
CA SER A 140 15.85 0.19 4.13
C SER A 140 16.68 -1.09 4.03
N PRO A 141 17.83 -1.14 4.72
CA PRO A 141 18.44 -2.40 5.03
C PRO A 141 17.58 -3.19 6.03
N PRO A 142 17.76 -4.53 6.11
CA PRO A 142 17.16 -5.32 7.18
C PRO A 142 17.50 -4.75 8.56
N LYS A 143 16.53 -4.79 9.49
CA LYS A 143 16.65 -4.34 10.89
C LYS A 143 16.91 -2.84 11.11
N ALA A 144 16.79 -1.98 10.10
CA ALA A 144 16.97 -0.53 10.25
C ALA A 144 15.71 0.22 10.76
N GLY A 145 14.62 -0.48 11.03
CA GLY A 145 13.38 0.13 11.55
C GLY A 145 12.28 0.41 10.51
N LYS A 146 12.39 -0.16 9.29
CA LYS A 146 11.37 -0.10 8.21
C LYS A 146 9.93 -0.21 8.72
N THR A 147 9.61 -1.29 9.43
CA THR A 147 8.23 -1.59 9.86
C THR A 147 7.70 -0.54 10.83
N THR A 148 8.55 0.04 11.68
CA THR A 148 8.14 1.15 12.56
C THR A 148 7.86 2.40 11.75
N VAL A 149 8.74 2.77 10.82
CA VAL A 149 8.55 3.94 9.95
C VAL A 149 7.27 3.81 9.11
N LEU A 150 7.02 2.66 8.48
CA LEU A 150 5.81 2.45 7.67
C LEU A 150 4.53 2.53 8.51
N ARG A 151 4.53 1.97 9.73
CA ARG A 151 3.39 2.06 10.65
C ARG A 151 3.13 3.50 11.08
N GLU A 152 4.18 4.24 11.41
CA GLU A 152 4.07 5.65 11.82
C GLU A 152 3.58 6.53 10.67
N ILE A 153 4.02 6.27 9.42
CA ILE A 153 3.46 6.92 8.23
C ILE A 153 1.97 6.59 8.08
N ALA A 154 1.59 5.31 8.17
CA ALA A 154 0.20 4.88 8.02
C ALA A 154 -0.75 5.50 9.05
N ASP A 155 -0.32 5.53 10.31
CA ASP A 155 -1.05 6.16 11.41
C ASP A 155 -1.13 7.68 11.24
N ALA A 156 -0.04 8.34 10.84
CA ALA A 156 -0.04 9.76 10.55
C ALA A 156 -0.99 10.14 9.41
N VAL A 157 -0.97 9.39 8.29
CA VAL A 157 -1.94 9.59 7.19
C VAL A 157 -3.37 9.41 7.70
N SER A 158 -3.64 8.36 8.48
CA SER A 158 -4.98 8.10 9.02
C SER A 158 -5.49 9.20 9.95
N ARG A 159 -4.60 9.87 10.70
CA ARG A 159 -4.93 10.93 11.66
C ARG A 159 -5.05 12.29 11.00
N ASN A 160 -4.06 12.66 10.20
CA ASN A 160 -3.93 14.00 9.63
C ASN A 160 -4.71 14.15 8.31
N HIS A 161 -4.92 13.04 7.61
CA HIS A 161 -5.57 12.99 6.30
C HIS A 161 -6.70 11.95 6.25
N PRO A 162 -7.73 12.05 7.12
CA PRO A 162 -8.83 11.10 7.15
C PRO A 162 -9.67 11.10 5.86
N GLU A 163 -9.54 12.12 5.00
CA GLU A 163 -10.13 12.17 3.66
C GLU A 163 -9.44 11.22 2.67
N CYS A 164 -8.17 10.88 2.90
CA CYS A 164 -7.43 9.95 2.08
C CYS A 164 -7.85 8.50 2.37
N HIS A 165 -8.09 7.73 1.32
CA HIS A 165 -8.33 6.30 1.46
C HIS A 165 -7.01 5.56 1.60
N LEU A 166 -6.69 5.11 2.81
CA LEU A 166 -5.46 4.38 3.11
C LEU A 166 -5.62 2.88 2.86
N ILE A 167 -4.72 2.34 2.04
CA ILE A 167 -4.55 0.90 1.81
C ILE A 167 -3.12 0.51 2.18
N VAL A 168 -2.96 -0.52 3.00
CA VAL A 168 -1.65 -1.13 3.31
C VAL A 168 -1.60 -2.53 2.72
N LEU A 169 -0.71 -2.70 1.74
CA LEU A 169 -0.46 -3.94 1.02
C LEU A 169 0.80 -4.61 1.57
N LEU A 170 0.63 -5.78 2.20
CA LEU A 170 1.71 -6.59 2.75
C LEU A 170 1.93 -7.83 1.89
N VAL A 171 3.12 -7.99 1.32
CA VAL A 171 3.46 -9.06 0.38
C VAL A 171 4.66 -9.83 0.90
N ASP A 172 4.51 -11.16 1.00
CA ASP A 172 5.56 -12.08 1.44
C ASP A 172 6.13 -11.68 2.83
N GLU A 173 5.25 -11.20 3.69
CA GLU A 173 5.57 -10.79 5.06
C GLU A 173 5.03 -11.79 6.08
N ARG A 174 5.50 -11.69 7.32
CA ARG A 174 5.13 -12.61 8.40
C ARG A 174 3.70 -12.37 8.93
N PRO A 175 2.94 -13.43 9.28
CA PRO A 175 1.58 -13.28 9.81
C PRO A 175 1.45 -12.39 11.05
N GLU A 176 2.44 -12.40 11.94
CA GLU A 176 2.47 -11.54 13.12
C GLU A 176 2.58 -10.05 12.75
N GLU A 177 3.38 -9.71 11.74
CA GLU A 177 3.53 -8.34 11.24
C GLU A 177 2.23 -7.85 10.58
N VAL A 178 1.53 -8.73 9.86
CA VAL A 178 0.19 -8.45 9.32
C VAL A 178 -0.81 -8.15 10.43
N THR A 179 -0.77 -8.94 11.51
CA THR A 179 -1.68 -8.76 12.66
C THR A 179 -1.39 -7.45 13.38
N GLU A 180 -0.12 -7.10 13.57
CA GLU A 180 0.28 -5.82 14.15
C GLU A 180 -0.19 -4.64 13.29
N MET A 181 0.00 -4.71 11.98
CA MET A 181 -0.43 -3.65 11.06
C MET A 181 -1.95 -3.42 11.13
N ARG A 182 -2.75 -4.49 11.18
CA ARG A 182 -4.22 -4.42 11.31
C ARG A 182 -4.70 -3.74 12.59
N ARG A 183 -3.90 -3.75 13.66
CA ARG A 183 -4.27 -3.10 14.94
C ARG A 183 -4.03 -1.60 14.93
N VAL A 184 -3.10 -1.12 14.10
CA VAL A 184 -2.67 0.29 14.06
C VAL A 184 -3.38 1.05 12.95
N VAL A 185 -3.50 0.43 11.77
CA VAL A 185 -3.99 1.10 10.56
C VAL A 185 -5.50 1.27 10.61
N LYS A 186 -5.97 2.52 10.51
CA LYS A 186 -7.38 2.86 10.32
C LYS A 186 -7.67 2.98 8.82
N GLY A 187 -7.61 1.84 8.15
CA GLY A 187 -7.74 1.74 6.69
C GLY A 187 -7.83 0.29 6.27
N GLU A 188 -7.68 0.05 4.96
CA GLU A 188 -7.69 -1.31 4.43
C GLU A 188 -6.31 -1.96 4.60
N VAL A 189 -6.25 -3.15 5.19
CA VAL A 189 -5.02 -3.94 5.26
C VAL A 189 -5.18 -5.22 4.44
N VAL A 190 -4.56 -5.21 3.27
CA VAL A 190 -4.55 -6.33 2.32
C VAL A 190 -3.22 -7.07 2.46
N ALA A 191 -3.25 -8.39 2.59
CA ALA A 191 -2.03 -9.15 2.82
C ALA A 191 -2.00 -10.49 2.07
N SER A 192 -0.82 -10.84 1.59
CA SER A 192 -0.46 -12.20 1.17
C SER A 192 0.84 -12.58 1.88
N THR A 193 0.73 -13.41 2.92
CA THR A 193 1.85 -13.86 3.77
C THR A 193 2.83 -14.79 3.03
N PHE A 194 4.04 -14.96 3.56
CA PHE A 194 5.15 -15.69 2.93
C PHE A 194 4.89 -17.17 2.59
N ASP A 195 3.85 -17.77 3.17
CA ASP A 195 3.44 -19.15 2.94
C ASP A 195 2.61 -19.32 1.65
N ARG A 196 2.25 -18.21 0.99
CA ARG A 196 1.49 -18.21 -0.27
C ARG A 196 2.39 -18.26 -1.49
N SER A 197 1.78 -18.53 -2.65
CA SER A 197 2.51 -18.63 -3.91
C SER A 197 2.91 -17.25 -4.46
N PRO A 198 3.96 -17.15 -5.29
CA PRO A 198 4.26 -15.94 -6.03
C PRO A 198 3.08 -15.42 -6.86
N ALA A 199 2.26 -16.32 -7.41
CA ALA A 199 1.06 -15.94 -8.17
C ALA A 199 0.01 -15.25 -7.29
N ASP A 200 -0.14 -15.67 -6.03
CA ASP A 200 -1.04 -15.03 -5.07
C ASP A 200 -0.55 -13.62 -4.72
N HIS A 201 0.75 -13.47 -4.46
CA HIS A 201 1.38 -12.16 -4.21
C HIS A 201 1.08 -11.16 -5.34
N ILE A 202 1.27 -11.60 -6.58
CA ILE A 202 1.00 -10.80 -7.78
C ILE A 202 -0.48 -10.46 -7.88
N ALA A 203 -1.37 -11.45 -7.73
CA ALA A 203 -2.81 -11.24 -7.87
C ALA A 203 -3.37 -10.24 -6.84
N VAL A 204 -2.90 -10.30 -5.59
CA VAL A 204 -3.30 -9.33 -4.56
C VAL A 204 -2.81 -7.94 -4.90
N ALA A 205 -1.54 -7.80 -5.28
CA ALA A 205 -0.95 -6.51 -5.61
C ALA A 205 -1.65 -5.84 -6.79
N ASP A 206 -1.88 -6.60 -7.87
CA ASP A 206 -2.58 -6.12 -9.07
C ASP A 206 -4.00 -5.67 -8.73
N LEU A 207 -4.77 -6.48 -7.99
CA LEU A 207 -6.13 -6.11 -7.63
C LEU A 207 -6.18 -4.89 -6.69
N THR A 208 -5.20 -4.76 -5.80
CA THR A 208 -5.08 -3.60 -4.89
C THR A 208 -4.91 -2.31 -5.66
N ILE A 209 -4.03 -2.30 -6.65
CA ILE A 209 -3.77 -1.11 -7.46
C ILE A 209 -4.95 -0.80 -8.37
N GLU A 210 -5.55 -1.81 -9.00
CA GLU A 210 -6.75 -1.59 -9.80
C GLU A 210 -7.88 -1.01 -8.94
N ARG A 211 -8.07 -1.51 -7.72
CA ARG A 211 -9.03 -0.93 -6.76
C ARG A 211 -8.72 0.53 -6.46
N ALA A 212 -7.46 0.87 -6.19
CA ALA A 212 -7.02 2.24 -5.95
C ALA A 212 -7.31 3.16 -7.15
N LYS A 213 -7.00 2.71 -8.38
CA LYS A 213 -7.32 3.45 -9.60
C LYS A 213 -8.82 3.72 -9.75
N ARG A 214 -9.67 2.72 -9.51
CA ARG A 214 -11.13 2.89 -9.58
C ARG A 214 -11.65 3.94 -8.58
N MET A 215 -10.99 4.10 -7.43
CA MET A 215 -11.32 5.15 -6.46
C MET A 215 -10.84 6.53 -6.91
N VAL A 216 -9.65 6.62 -7.50
CA VAL A 216 -9.12 7.88 -8.06
C VAL A 216 -10.00 8.40 -9.19
N GLU A 217 -10.45 7.53 -10.10
CA GLU A 217 -11.41 7.87 -11.17
C GLU A 217 -12.73 8.50 -10.65
N LEU A 218 -13.03 8.29 -9.36
CA LEU A 218 -14.22 8.83 -8.69
C LEU A 218 -13.93 10.09 -7.86
N GLY A 219 -12.72 10.64 -7.97
CA GLY A 219 -12.31 11.87 -7.29
C GLY A 219 -11.73 11.65 -5.88
N ARG A 220 -11.32 10.42 -5.52
CA ARG A 220 -10.74 10.14 -4.19
C ARG A 220 -9.23 10.19 -4.20
N ASP A 221 -8.65 10.76 -3.15
CA ASP A 221 -7.23 10.61 -2.84
C ASP A 221 -6.99 9.26 -2.18
N VAL A 222 -6.06 8.48 -2.74
CA VAL A 222 -5.75 7.13 -2.27
C VAL A 222 -4.27 7.04 -1.93
N VAL A 223 -3.95 6.56 -0.73
CA VAL A 223 -2.58 6.28 -0.29
C VAL A 223 -2.40 4.78 -0.18
N VAL A 224 -1.50 4.21 -0.98
CA VAL A 224 -1.14 2.79 -0.94
C VAL A 224 0.26 2.63 -0.37
N ILE A 225 0.37 2.01 0.80
CA ILE A 225 1.65 1.63 1.40
C ILE A 225 1.95 0.18 1.01
N VAL A 226 3.10 -0.07 0.39
CA VAL A 226 3.49 -1.41 -0.10
C VAL A 226 4.71 -1.90 0.66
N ASP A 227 4.55 -3.01 1.39
CA ASP A 227 5.63 -3.67 2.11
C ASP A 227 5.80 -5.12 1.59
N SER A 228 6.70 -5.40 0.65
CA SER A 228 7.67 -4.50 0.00
C SER A 228 7.66 -4.65 -1.53
N ILE A 229 8.07 -3.60 -2.24
CA ILE A 229 8.19 -3.68 -3.72
C ILE A 229 9.33 -4.61 -4.15
N THR A 230 10.36 -4.78 -3.31
CA THR A 230 11.43 -5.76 -3.55
C THR A 230 10.88 -7.19 -3.52
N ARG A 231 10.07 -7.55 -2.52
CA ARG A 231 9.44 -8.87 -2.45
C ARG A 231 8.46 -9.11 -3.59
N LEU A 232 7.68 -8.09 -3.97
CA LEU A 232 6.82 -8.18 -5.16
C LEU A 232 7.65 -8.40 -6.44
N GLY A 233 8.79 -7.71 -6.59
CA GLY A 233 9.73 -7.95 -7.68
C GLY A 233 10.25 -9.38 -7.74
N ARG A 234 10.61 -9.94 -6.58
CA ARG A 234 11.00 -11.36 -6.48
C ARG A 234 9.86 -12.29 -6.88
N ALA A 235 8.62 -12.01 -6.47
CA ALA A 235 7.46 -12.80 -6.85
C ALA A 235 7.25 -12.82 -8.37
N HIS A 236 7.33 -11.66 -9.04
CA HIS A 236 7.28 -11.58 -10.50
C HIS A 236 8.44 -12.32 -11.18
N ASN A 237 9.65 -12.23 -10.62
CA ASN A 237 10.81 -12.93 -11.15
C ASN A 237 10.63 -14.45 -11.07
N ASN A 238 10.15 -14.95 -9.93
CA ASN A 238 9.91 -16.37 -9.71
C ASN A 238 8.74 -16.93 -10.54
N ALA A 239 7.77 -16.07 -10.90
CA ALA A 239 6.63 -16.43 -11.73
C ALA A 239 6.89 -16.26 -13.24
N ALA A 240 8.04 -15.70 -13.65
CA ALA A 240 8.37 -15.49 -15.04
C ALA A 240 8.50 -16.86 -15.77
N PRO A 241 7.93 -17.04 -16.97
CA PRO A 241 7.91 -18.32 -17.67
C PRO A 241 9.28 -18.81 -18.16
N GLY A 242 10.38 -18.09 -17.87
CA GLY A 242 11.72 -18.36 -18.39
C GLY A 242 11.85 -18.03 -19.88
N GLY A 243 13.05 -17.67 -20.32
CA GLY A 243 13.35 -17.39 -21.74
C GLY A 243 13.47 -15.91 -22.12
N GLY A 244 13.27 -14.99 -21.17
CA GLY A 244 13.66 -13.59 -21.33
C GLY A 244 15.18 -13.36 -21.23
N ARG A 245 15.63 -12.14 -21.48
CA ARG A 245 17.02 -11.76 -21.19
C ARG A 245 17.22 -11.69 -19.67
N THR A 246 18.01 -12.60 -19.13
CA THR A 246 18.42 -12.56 -17.72
C THR A 246 19.47 -11.48 -17.51
N LEU A 247 19.17 -10.55 -16.61
CA LEU A 247 20.07 -9.49 -16.17
C LEU A 247 20.99 -9.99 -15.05
N THR A 248 21.98 -9.17 -14.69
CA THR A 248 22.84 -9.39 -13.53
C THR A 248 22.00 -9.65 -12.28
N GLY A 249 22.44 -10.59 -11.44
CA GLY A 249 21.71 -10.98 -10.24
C GLY A 249 20.52 -11.92 -10.48
N GLY A 250 20.37 -12.49 -11.68
CA GLY A 250 19.35 -13.52 -11.97
C GLY A 250 17.93 -12.97 -12.16
N ILE A 251 17.82 -11.70 -12.53
CA ILE A 251 16.54 -11.02 -12.75
C ILE A 251 16.12 -11.13 -14.21
N ASP A 252 14.96 -11.69 -14.48
CA ASP A 252 14.34 -11.66 -15.81
C ASP A 252 13.91 -10.22 -16.13
N SER A 253 14.33 -9.69 -17.28
CA SER A 253 13.97 -8.34 -17.74
C SER A 253 12.46 -8.06 -17.77
N ALA A 254 11.62 -9.07 -18.03
CA ALA A 254 10.17 -8.91 -18.06
C ALA A 254 9.57 -8.77 -16.65
N ALA A 255 10.22 -9.36 -15.63
CA ALA A 255 9.76 -9.31 -14.24
C ALA A 255 9.81 -7.90 -13.64
N LEU A 256 10.65 -7.02 -14.19
CA LEU A 256 10.77 -5.62 -13.76
C LEU A 256 9.54 -4.76 -14.12
N GLN A 257 8.80 -5.13 -15.16
CA GLN A 257 7.79 -4.25 -15.75
C GLN A 257 6.57 -4.05 -14.86
N ALA A 258 6.07 -5.11 -14.23
CA ALA A 258 4.85 -5.03 -13.42
C ALA A 258 5.04 -4.21 -12.13
N PRO A 259 6.08 -4.44 -11.30
CA PRO A 259 6.34 -3.57 -10.15
C PRO A 259 6.63 -2.11 -10.52
N LYS A 260 7.33 -1.87 -11.64
CA LYS A 260 7.53 -0.49 -12.15
C LYS A 260 6.21 0.16 -12.55
N ARG A 261 5.30 -0.56 -13.20
CA ARG A 261 3.96 -0.06 -13.51
C ARG A 261 3.13 0.20 -12.25
N LEU A 262 3.24 -0.63 -11.22
CA LEU A 262 2.61 -0.40 -9.92
C LEU A 262 3.10 0.92 -9.30
N LEU A 263 4.41 1.11 -9.19
CA LEU A 263 4.98 2.33 -8.63
C LEU A 263 4.68 3.55 -9.50
N GLY A 264 4.74 3.40 -10.82
CA GLY A 264 4.42 4.41 -11.82
C GLY A 264 2.93 4.72 -11.98
N ALA A 265 2.04 3.94 -11.35
CA ALA A 265 0.63 4.26 -11.27
C ALA A 265 0.44 5.52 -10.40
N ALA A 266 1.25 5.69 -9.36
CA ALA A 266 1.13 6.85 -8.48
C ALA A 266 1.41 8.18 -9.19
N ARG A 267 0.44 9.08 -9.09
CA ARG A 267 0.40 10.38 -9.75
C ARG A 267 -0.65 11.27 -9.08
N ASN A 268 -0.41 12.57 -9.12
CA ASN A 268 -1.48 13.55 -8.95
C ASN A 268 -2.22 13.70 -10.29
N THR A 269 -3.50 14.09 -10.27
CA THR A 269 -4.28 14.28 -11.50
C THR A 269 -4.98 15.64 -11.49
N GLU A 270 -5.17 16.23 -12.67
CA GLU A 270 -5.79 17.57 -12.79
C GLU A 270 -7.30 17.59 -12.53
N SER A 271 -7.99 16.48 -12.82
CA SER A 271 -9.46 16.44 -12.93
C SER A 271 -10.14 15.32 -12.14
N ALA A 272 -9.37 14.58 -11.34
CA ALA A 272 -9.87 13.52 -10.47
C ALA A 272 -9.13 13.54 -9.12
N GLY A 273 -9.04 12.40 -8.43
CA GLY A 273 -8.25 12.31 -7.20
C GLY A 273 -6.76 12.07 -7.47
N SER A 274 -6.02 11.74 -6.43
CA SER A 274 -4.61 11.37 -6.53
C SER A 274 -4.35 9.92 -6.11
N LEU A 275 -3.33 9.29 -6.70
CA LEU A 275 -2.79 8.01 -6.23
C LEU A 275 -1.39 8.21 -5.67
N THR A 276 -1.23 8.10 -4.36
CA THR A 276 0.07 8.08 -3.69
C THR A 276 0.48 6.63 -3.45
N VAL A 277 1.73 6.28 -3.79
CA VAL A 277 2.32 4.97 -3.48
C VAL A 277 3.59 5.19 -2.66
N ILE A 278 3.63 4.60 -1.47
CA ILE A 278 4.79 4.59 -0.58
C ILE A 278 5.25 3.14 -0.46
N ALA A 279 6.33 2.78 -1.15
CA ALA A 279 6.79 1.41 -1.17
C ALA A 279 8.13 1.24 -0.45
N SER A 280 8.26 0.21 0.37
CA SER A 280 9.55 -0.13 0.94
C SER A 280 10.41 -0.90 -0.05
N ALA A 281 11.69 -0.58 -0.13
CA ALA A 281 12.68 -1.27 -0.94
C ALA A 281 13.82 -1.75 -0.06
N LEU A 282 14.14 -3.04 -0.15
CA LEU A 282 15.23 -3.65 0.61
C LEU A 282 16.56 -3.43 -0.10
N VAL A 283 17.56 -2.96 0.66
CA VAL A 283 18.95 -2.79 0.21
C VAL A 283 19.91 -3.48 1.18
N ASP A 284 21.18 -3.64 0.78
CA ASP A 284 22.24 -4.25 1.59
C ASP A 284 21.86 -5.65 2.13
N THR A 285 21.04 -6.40 1.40
CA THR A 285 20.58 -7.74 1.78
C THR A 285 21.61 -8.84 1.52
N GLY A 286 22.69 -8.50 0.81
CA GLY A 286 23.65 -9.47 0.26
C GLY A 286 23.22 -10.08 -1.08
N SER A 287 22.01 -9.79 -1.57
CA SER A 287 21.53 -10.24 -2.88
C SER A 287 21.85 -9.20 -3.95
N VAL A 288 22.62 -9.61 -4.97
CA VAL A 288 22.86 -8.78 -6.17
C VAL A 288 21.53 -8.48 -6.89
N GLY A 289 20.62 -9.44 -6.93
CA GLY A 289 19.31 -9.28 -7.55
C GLY A 289 18.48 -8.19 -6.89
N ASP A 290 18.49 -8.08 -5.56
CA ASP A 290 17.77 -7.00 -4.86
C ASP A 290 18.35 -5.62 -5.19
N GLY A 291 19.68 -5.53 -5.33
CA GLY A 291 20.34 -4.31 -5.77
C GLY A 291 19.88 -3.87 -7.17
N VAL A 292 19.77 -4.82 -8.10
CA VAL A 292 19.26 -4.55 -9.46
C VAL A 292 17.79 -4.12 -9.43
N LEU A 293 16.95 -4.79 -8.64
CA LEU A 293 15.55 -4.38 -8.45
C LEU A 293 15.46 -2.95 -7.91
N PHE A 294 16.27 -2.62 -6.90
CA PHE A 294 16.28 -1.30 -6.29
C PHE A 294 16.65 -0.20 -7.31
N GLU A 295 17.74 -0.36 -8.06
CA GLU A 295 18.17 0.64 -9.04
C GLU A 295 17.09 0.91 -10.11
N GLU A 296 16.38 -0.13 -10.54
CA GLU A 296 15.27 -0.01 -11.51
C GLU A 296 14.07 0.75 -10.94
N TYR A 297 13.74 0.56 -9.66
CA TYR A 297 12.63 1.24 -9.01
C TYR A 297 12.98 2.67 -8.62
N LYS A 298 14.22 2.93 -8.23
CA LYS A 298 14.73 4.26 -7.90
C LYS A 298 14.51 5.26 -9.02
N GLY A 299 14.73 4.86 -10.27
CA GLY A 299 14.48 5.70 -11.45
C GLY A 299 13.01 6.06 -11.67
N THR A 300 12.08 5.27 -11.10
CA THR A 300 10.62 5.45 -11.24
C THR A 300 10.05 6.37 -10.14
N GLY A 301 10.64 6.31 -8.94
CA GLY A 301 10.27 7.12 -7.79
C GLY A 301 10.63 8.61 -7.95
N ASN A 302 9.93 9.46 -7.19
CA ASN A 302 10.23 10.89 -7.08
C ASN A 302 10.41 11.36 -5.63
N ALA A 303 10.32 10.47 -4.65
CA ALA A 303 10.77 10.69 -3.27
C ALA A 303 11.51 9.44 -2.75
N GLU A 304 12.56 9.64 -1.96
CA GLU A 304 13.37 8.58 -1.37
C GLU A 304 13.62 8.91 0.12
N LEU A 305 13.27 7.98 1.02
CA LEU A 305 13.69 8.01 2.43
C LEU A 305 14.68 6.88 2.62
N ARG A 306 15.92 7.19 2.97
CA ARG A 306 16.95 6.18 3.18
C ARG A 306 17.16 5.93 4.66
N LEU A 307 16.99 4.68 5.07
CA LEU A 307 17.39 4.21 6.40
C LEU A 307 18.82 3.66 6.35
N ASP A 308 19.62 3.95 7.37
CA ASP A 308 21.02 3.58 7.44
C ASP A 308 21.29 2.56 8.55
N ARG A 309 21.98 1.46 8.19
CA ARG A 309 22.30 0.37 9.11
C ARG A 309 23.24 0.82 10.23
N ARG A 310 24.23 1.65 9.93
CA ARG A 310 25.24 2.11 10.91
C ARG A 310 24.62 3.01 11.96
N ILE A 311 23.64 3.83 11.56
CA ILE A 311 22.82 4.62 12.49
C ILE A 311 22.00 3.68 13.41
N ALA A 312 21.34 2.68 12.83
CA ALA A 312 20.55 1.71 13.59
C ALA A 312 21.40 0.86 14.56
N GLU A 313 22.61 0.46 14.17
CA GLU A 313 23.57 -0.28 15.02
C GLU A 313 24.03 0.54 16.24
N ARG A 314 24.06 1.88 16.13
CA ARG A 314 24.28 2.81 17.26
C ARG A 314 23.03 3.00 18.13
N ARG A 315 21.91 2.35 17.80
CA ARG A 315 20.59 2.48 18.45
C ARG A 315 19.99 3.89 18.37
N VAL A 316 20.31 4.64 17.33
CA VAL A 316 19.69 5.94 17.05
C VAL A 316 18.51 5.72 16.12
N PHE A 317 17.31 6.12 16.56
CA PHE A 317 16.07 5.99 15.78
C PHE A 317 15.30 7.32 15.77
N PRO A 318 14.61 7.66 14.67
CA PRO A 318 14.52 6.95 13.39
C PRO A 318 15.87 6.90 12.66
N ALA A 319 16.28 5.74 12.11
CA ALA A 319 17.62 5.57 11.53
C ALA A 319 17.74 6.17 10.12
N ILE A 320 17.33 7.43 9.94
CA ILE A 320 17.22 8.12 8.64
C ILE A 320 18.55 8.79 8.29
N ASP A 321 19.04 8.54 7.07
CA ASP A 321 20.08 9.35 6.44
C ASP A 321 19.46 10.62 5.84
N ILE A 322 19.70 11.75 6.51
CA ILE A 322 19.16 13.06 6.14
C ILE A 322 19.67 13.51 4.76
N THR A 323 20.93 13.22 4.45
CA THR A 323 21.56 13.68 3.21
C THR A 323 21.12 12.87 2.00
N ALA A 324 20.89 11.58 2.18
CA ALA A 324 20.47 10.68 1.11
C ALA A 324 18.94 10.66 0.89
N SER A 325 18.15 11.23 1.79
CA SER A 325 16.68 11.29 1.67
C SER A 325 16.23 12.59 1.00
N GLY A 326 15.13 12.59 0.25
CA GLY A 326 14.64 13.79 -0.43
C GLY A 326 13.45 13.57 -1.34
N THR A 327 12.77 14.67 -1.66
CA THR A 327 11.62 14.71 -2.56
C THR A 327 11.95 15.61 -3.75
N ARG A 328 11.67 15.15 -4.97
CA ARG A 328 11.78 15.99 -6.17
C ARG A 328 10.62 16.98 -6.20
N ARG A 329 10.91 18.23 -6.58
CA ARG A 329 9.91 19.32 -6.63
C ARG A 329 9.24 19.58 -5.28
N ASP A 330 10.02 19.49 -4.20
CA ASP A 330 9.57 19.82 -2.84
C ASP A 330 9.21 21.30 -2.68
N ASP A 331 9.64 22.17 -3.61
CA ASP A 331 9.18 23.56 -3.78
C ASP A 331 7.66 23.70 -3.94
N LEU A 332 6.98 22.67 -4.43
CA LEU A 332 5.52 22.68 -4.62
C LEU A 332 4.75 22.30 -3.34
N LEU A 333 5.43 21.75 -2.34
CA LEU A 333 4.80 21.19 -1.13
C LEU A 333 4.99 22.05 0.12
N MET A 334 5.82 23.09 0.03
CA MET A 334 6.20 23.94 1.15
C MET A 334 6.04 25.40 0.75
N ASP A 335 5.68 26.25 1.70
CA ASP A 335 5.71 27.68 1.47
C ASP A 335 7.17 28.17 1.34
N PRO A 336 7.42 29.35 0.72
CA PRO A 336 8.77 29.84 0.47
C PRO A 336 9.64 30.01 1.73
N GLN A 337 9.05 30.33 2.89
CA GLN A 337 9.78 30.51 4.14
C GLN A 337 10.16 29.14 4.73
N GLU A 338 9.22 28.20 4.77
CA GLU A 338 9.48 26.81 5.18
C GLU A 338 10.57 26.17 4.30
N LEU A 339 10.48 26.35 2.97
CA LEU A 339 11.45 25.84 2.01
C LEU A 339 12.86 26.41 2.28
N ALA A 340 12.97 27.74 2.47
CA ALA A 340 14.24 28.39 2.73
C ALA A 340 14.88 27.89 4.03
N ALA A 341 14.09 27.76 5.09
CA ALA A 341 14.52 27.25 6.40
C ALA A 341 14.99 25.79 6.32
N THR A 342 14.21 24.95 5.65
CA THR A 342 14.51 23.53 5.44
C THR A 342 15.79 23.34 4.62
N HIS A 343 16.00 24.15 3.58
CA HIS A 343 17.25 24.15 2.82
C HIS A 343 18.45 24.60 3.66
N ALA A 344 18.29 25.63 4.51
CA ALA A 344 19.36 26.07 5.41
C ALA A 344 19.72 24.97 6.42
N LEU A 345 18.72 24.31 7.01
CA LEU A 345 18.90 23.16 7.88
C LEU A 345 19.68 22.04 7.18
N ARG A 346 19.26 21.65 5.98
CA ARG A 346 19.91 20.58 5.21
C ARG A 346 21.36 20.90 4.88
N ARG A 347 21.67 22.14 4.48
CA ARG A 347 23.05 22.58 4.24
C ARG A 347 23.92 22.50 5.49
N ALA A 348 23.40 22.89 6.64
CA ALA A 348 24.12 22.81 7.91
C ALA A 348 24.41 21.36 8.32
N LEU A 349 23.42 20.47 8.19
CA LEU A 349 23.55 19.06 8.55
C LEU A 349 24.42 18.26 7.57
N ALA A 350 24.48 18.66 6.29
CA ALA A 350 25.29 17.98 5.28
C ALA A 350 26.80 18.03 5.52
N GLN A 351 27.27 18.92 6.41
CA GLN A 351 28.69 19.00 6.79
C GLN A 351 29.09 17.96 7.84
N LEU A 352 28.12 17.23 8.41
CA LEU A 352 28.33 16.26 9.47
C LEU A 352 28.25 14.83 8.94
N PRO A 353 28.95 13.87 9.58
CA PRO A 353 28.69 12.46 9.35
C PRO A 353 27.20 12.12 9.60
N PRO A 354 26.57 11.22 8.81
CA PRO A 354 25.11 11.00 8.84
C PRO A 354 24.54 10.76 10.23
N ALA A 355 25.23 9.95 11.04
CA ALA A 355 24.78 9.60 12.37
C ALA A 355 24.87 10.79 13.36
N GLN A 356 25.87 11.67 13.21
CA GLN A 356 25.99 12.90 14.01
C GLN A 356 25.00 13.97 13.56
N ALA A 357 24.74 14.06 12.24
CA ALA A 357 23.73 14.95 11.67
C ALA A 357 22.34 14.64 12.26
N LEU A 358 21.99 13.35 12.31
CA LEU A 358 20.74 12.91 12.92
C LEU A 358 20.70 13.16 14.43
N ASP A 359 21.76 12.82 15.17
CA ASP A 359 21.85 13.08 16.61
C ASP A 359 21.60 14.58 16.91
N GLN A 360 22.25 15.48 16.15
CA GLN A 360 22.09 16.92 16.30
C GLN A 360 20.67 17.40 15.96
N LEU A 361 20.06 16.87 14.88
CA LEU A 361 18.68 17.21 14.52
C LEU A 361 17.71 16.79 15.63
N LEU A 362 17.81 15.54 16.10
CA LEU A 362 16.94 15.01 17.15
C LEU A 362 17.07 15.80 18.45
N ASP A 363 18.30 16.17 18.85
CA ASP A 363 18.53 16.98 20.04
C ASP A 363 17.88 18.36 19.99
N ARG A 364 17.79 18.96 18.79
CA ARG A 364 17.10 20.24 18.61
C ARG A 364 15.59 20.06 18.54
N LEU A 365 15.09 19.04 17.82
CA LEU A 365 13.66 18.75 17.71
C LEU A 365 13.03 18.47 19.07
N ARG A 366 13.72 17.74 19.96
CA ARG A 366 13.27 17.47 21.34
C ARG A 366 13.02 18.73 22.18
N ARG A 367 13.59 19.88 21.80
CA ARG A 367 13.42 21.16 22.52
C ARG A 367 12.23 21.99 22.00
N THR A 368 11.43 21.41 21.09
CA THR A 368 10.33 22.09 20.39
C THR A 368 9.12 21.17 20.31
N GLY A 369 7.93 21.75 20.40
CA GLY A 369 6.66 21.02 20.32
C GLY A 369 6.23 20.70 18.88
N SER A 370 6.76 21.41 17.89
CA SER A 370 6.41 21.20 16.47
C SER A 370 7.56 21.56 15.52
N ASN A 371 7.47 21.08 14.26
CA ASN A 371 8.38 21.45 13.19
C ASN A 371 8.27 22.94 12.84
N ALA A 372 7.07 23.52 12.90
CA ALA A 372 6.87 24.95 12.69
C ALA A 372 7.64 25.78 13.73
N GLU A 373 7.53 25.44 15.01
CA GLU A 373 8.29 26.10 16.08
C GLU A 373 9.81 25.91 15.88
N PHE A 374 10.24 24.70 15.51
CA PHE A 374 11.63 24.40 15.25
C PHE A 374 12.23 25.23 14.11
N LEU A 375 11.54 25.30 12.97
CA LEU A 375 11.99 26.08 11.81
C LEU A 375 11.98 27.59 12.13
N TYR A 376 10.98 28.07 12.86
CA TYR A 376 10.94 29.46 13.31
C TYR A 376 12.16 29.83 14.17
N ARG A 377 12.51 28.99 15.16
CA ARG A 377 13.70 29.21 16.00
C ARG A 377 15.01 29.12 15.23
N LEU A 378 15.05 28.32 14.15
CA LEU A 378 16.23 28.22 13.29
C LEU A 378 16.45 29.48 12.46
N ILE A 379 15.38 30.13 11.99
CA ILE A 379 15.45 31.36 11.20
C ILE A 379 15.75 32.58 12.09
N ALA A 380 15.24 32.57 13.32
CA ALA A 380 15.42 33.67 14.27
C ALA A 380 16.80 33.70 14.96
N ALA A 381 17.58 32.63 14.83
CA ALA A 381 18.94 32.49 15.37
C ALA A 381 19.98 32.78 14.29
#